data_AF-A0A182T3L9-F1
#
_entry.id   AF-A0A182T3L9-F1
#
_cell.length_a   1.000
_cell.length_b   1.000
_cell.length_c   1.000
_cell.angle_alpha   90.00
_cell.angle_beta   90.00
_cell.angle_gamma   90.00
#
_symmetry.space_group_name_H-M   'P 1'
#
loop_
_entity.id
_entity.type
_entity.pdbx_description
1 polymer ?
#
loop_
_entity_poly.entity_id
_entity_poly.type
_entity_poly.pdbx_seq_one_letter_code
_entity_poly.pdbx_strand_id
1 'polypeptide(L)'
;MADPKFQYLPYIAHDQPDVYETPDVNETETSDYDEDEPVNDAIERLHISTKDSIGKFRGKYLAGDVDFSDGIGRKNRLGYDARSMEYELAGEGERETPLQRCHRLKCEMNELMEEIEASRADTGRTAEEKASYETVFGVVSTAKKVLESLKLEQVIGNEVVAGGGDAEAKKLIAQIEEYKKTGAVSSSDPKLVANELMQSARVAQLEHRLHQLEVAVGAKPERISRLAGTTGTGNLIEAVQNISAKAALLQPPQLDTVEQRLNNLLQQMNSIQEKSNATGQDPNREQKVRSIC
;
A
#
# COMPACT_ATOMS: atom_id res chain seq x y z
N MET A 1 -60.23 -6.43 26.18
CA MET A 1 -61.25 -6.02 27.16
C MET A 1 -61.39 -4.51 27.05
N ALA A 2 -62.60 -4.00 26.78
CA ALA A 2 -62.81 -2.57 26.57
C ALA A 2 -62.58 -1.79 27.87
N ASP A 3 -61.86 -0.68 27.78
CA ASP A 3 -61.60 0.22 28.92
C ASP A 3 -62.94 0.80 29.43
N PRO A 4 -63.25 0.69 30.75
CA PRO A 4 -64.50 1.17 31.34
C PRO A 4 -64.82 2.63 31.03
N LYS A 5 -63.79 3.45 30.73
CA LYS A 5 -63.94 4.86 30.39
C LYS A 5 -64.67 5.09 29.06
N PHE A 6 -64.60 4.14 28.14
CA PHE A 6 -65.12 4.28 26.76
C PHE A 6 -66.36 3.42 26.48
N GLN A 7 -66.84 2.68 27.48
CA GLN A 7 -67.93 1.70 27.34
C GLN A 7 -69.31 2.30 26.99
N TYR A 8 -69.55 3.57 27.34
CA TYR A 8 -70.86 4.23 27.16
C TYR A 8 -70.85 5.32 26.10
N LEU A 9 -69.74 5.50 25.37
CA LEU A 9 -69.65 6.51 24.32
C LEU A 9 -70.12 5.95 22.97
N PRO A 10 -71.05 6.63 22.27
CA PRO A 10 -71.43 6.25 20.93
C PRO A 10 -70.28 6.50 19.94
N TYR A 11 -70.20 5.67 18.89
CA TYR A 11 -69.21 5.76 17.79
C TYR A 11 -67.76 5.40 18.12
N ILE A 12 -67.51 4.58 19.15
CA ILE A 12 -66.19 3.97 19.38
C ILE A 12 -66.13 2.58 18.74
N ALA A 13 -65.13 2.34 17.91
CA ALA A 13 -64.90 1.05 17.28
C ALA A 13 -64.20 0.11 18.27
N HIS A 14 -64.93 -0.90 18.78
CA HIS A 14 -64.40 -1.88 19.74
C HIS A 14 -63.82 -3.13 19.06
N ASP A 15 -64.17 -3.38 17.81
CA ASP A 15 -63.84 -4.60 17.06
C ASP A 15 -62.79 -4.34 15.95
N GLN A 16 -62.05 -3.24 16.05
CA GLN A 16 -60.97 -2.91 15.13
C GLN A 16 -59.63 -3.02 15.85
N PRO A 17 -58.57 -3.47 15.16
CA PRO A 17 -57.24 -3.44 15.73
C PRO A 17 -56.83 -1.98 15.96
N ASP A 18 -56.27 -1.70 17.14
CA ASP A 18 -55.79 -0.37 17.50
C ASP A 18 -54.62 0.08 16.60
N VAL A 19 -53.87 -0.88 16.03
CA VAL A 19 -52.73 -0.63 15.15
C VAL A 19 -52.86 -1.46 13.87
N TYR A 20 -52.73 -0.80 12.73
CA TYR A 20 -52.66 -1.44 11.42
C TYR A 20 -51.21 -1.43 10.94
N GLU A 21 -50.53 -2.56 11.13
CA GLU A 21 -49.13 -2.74 10.75
C GLU A 21 -49.06 -3.66 9.53
N THR A 22 -48.07 -3.44 8.66
CA THR A 22 -47.69 -4.45 7.68
C THR A 22 -47.11 -5.66 8.41
N PRO A 23 -47.45 -6.90 8.03
CA PRO A 23 -46.85 -8.08 8.66
C PRO A 23 -45.33 -7.97 8.57
N ASP A 24 -44.65 -8.25 9.69
CA ASP A 24 -43.19 -8.27 9.74
C ASP A 24 -42.68 -9.32 8.75
N VAL A 25 -42.32 -8.84 7.56
CA VAL A 25 -41.52 -9.61 6.62
C VAL A 25 -40.13 -9.56 7.21
N ASN A 26 -39.55 -10.73 7.52
CA ASN A 26 -38.12 -10.81 7.74
C ASN A 26 -37.49 -10.21 6.49
N GLU A 27 -36.97 -8.98 6.57
CA GLU A 27 -36.16 -8.42 5.51
C GLU A 27 -35.11 -9.49 5.25
N THR A 28 -35.14 -10.09 4.05
CA THR A 28 -34.01 -10.90 3.62
C THR A 28 -32.83 -9.98 3.81
N GLU A 29 -31.94 -10.29 4.76
CA GLU A 29 -30.60 -9.73 4.81
C GLU A 29 -30.03 -10.05 3.44
N THR A 30 -30.24 -9.16 2.48
CA THR A 30 -29.50 -9.11 1.26
C THR A 30 -28.13 -8.80 1.78
N SER A 31 -27.34 -9.85 1.99
CA SER A 31 -25.91 -9.69 2.10
C SER A 31 -25.55 -8.79 0.93
N ASP A 32 -24.99 -7.62 1.21
CA ASP A 32 -24.50 -6.66 0.23
C ASP A 32 -23.32 -7.27 -0.55
N TYR A 33 -23.55 -8.44 -1.13
CA TYR A 33 -22.75 -9.05 -2.16
C TYR A 33 -23.01 -8.18 -3.36
N ASP A 34 -22.18 -7.15 -3.49
CA ASP A 34 -21.85 -6.60 -4.80
C ASP A 34 -21.66 -7.79 -5.74
N GLU A 35 -22.51 -7.90 -6.76
CA GLU A 35 -22.32 -8.89 -7.82
C GLU A 35 -20.92 -8.62 -8.40
N ASP A 36 -19.97 -9.50 -8.07
CA ASP A 36 -18.61 -9.43 -8.60
C ASP A 36 -18.71 -9.30 -10.12
N GLU A 37 -18.25 -8.17 -10.65
CA GLU A 37 -18.31 -7.88 -12.08
C GLU A 37 -17.77 -9.11 -12.85
N PRO A 38 -18.57 -9.68 -13.78
CA PRO A 38 -18.28 -10.98 -14.37
C PRO A 38 -16.85 -10.98 -14.94
N VAL A 39 -16.14 -12.08 -14.72
CA VAL A 39 -14.76 -12.24 -15.18
C VAL A 39 -14.75 -12.04 -16.70
N ASN A 40 -14.16 -10.93 -17.14
CA ASN A 40 -14.03 -10.59 -18.54
C ASN A 40 -12.69 -11.12 -19.06
N ASP A 41 -12.73 -12.09 -19.98
CA ASP A 41 -11.55 -12.72 -20.56
C ASP A 41 -10.65 -11.73 -21.33
N ALA A 42 -11.16 -10.55 -21.72
CA ALA A 42 -10.37 -9.50 -22.35
C ALA A 42 -9.63 -8.56 -21.36
N ILE A 43 -9.87 -8.69 -20.05
CA ILE A 43 -9.28 -7.84 -19.01
C ILE A 43 -8.45 -8.69 -18.06
N GLU A 44 -7.13 -8.48 -18.07
CA GLU A 44 -6.24 -9.06 -17.07
C GLU A 44 -6.37 -8.33 -15.73
N ARG A 45 -6.97 -8.98 -14.73
CA ARG A 45 -7.06 -8.46 -13.36
C ARG A 45 -5.81 -8.84 -12.57
N LEU A 46 -4.88 -7.90 -12.42
CA LEU A 46 -3.66 -8.10 -11.62
C LEU A 46 -3.90 -7.81 -10.14
N HIS A 47 -3.50 -8.74 -9.27
CA HIS A 47 -3.55 -8.51 -7.83
C HIS A 47 -2.44 -7.54 -7.39
N ILE A 48 -2.83 -6.39 -6.85
CA ILE A 48 -1.90 -5.39 -6.33
C ILE A 48 -1.63 -5.68 -4.86
N SER A 49 -0.39 -6.05 -4.53
CA SER A 49 0.06 -6.20 -3.16
C SER A 49 0.90 -5.00 -2.74
N THR A 50 0.38 -4.17 -1.83
CA THR A 50 1.11 -3.01 -1.29
C THR A 50 2.43 -3.42 -0.62
N LYS A 51 2.43 -4.58 0.07
CA LYS A 51 3.64 -5.10 0.74
C LYS A 51 4.74 -5.45 -0.26
N ASP A 52 4.38 -6.11 -1.36
CA ASP A 52 5.33 -6.48 -2.42
C ASP A 52 5.83 -5.23 -3.17
N SER A 53 4.92 -4.31 -3.50
CA SER A 53 5.27 -3.04 -4.14
C SER A 53 6.24 -2.21 -3.29
N ILE A 54 6.03 -2.12 -1.97
CA ILE A 54 6.98 -1.43 -1.08
C ILE A 54 8.36 -2.09 -1.17
N GLY A 55 8.44 -3.43 -1.17
CA GLY A 55 9.70 -4.14 -1.37
C GLY A 55 10.38 -3.80 -2.69
N LYS A 56 9.63 -3.76 -3.80
CA LYS A 56 10.13 -3.46 -5.15
C LYS A 56 10.70 -2.05 -5.32
N PHE A 57 10.15 -1.07 -4.60
CA PHE A 57 10.57 0.33 -4.67
C PHE A 57 11.47 0.76 -3.50
N ARG A 58 11.67 -0.08 -2.49
CA ARG A 58 12.55 0.21 -1.36
C ARG A 58 13.97 0.49 -1.84
N GLY A 59 14.53 1.63 -1.44
CA GLY A 59 15.89 2.04 -1.80
C GLY A 59 16.03 2.66 -3.20
N LYS A 60 14.95 2.74 -3.98
CA LYS A 60 14.91 3.56 -5.20
C LYS A 60 14.41 4.95 -4.82
N TYR A 61 15.20 5.98 -5.12
CA TYR A 61 14.85 7.36 -4.87
C TYR A 61 14.94 8.17 -6.16
N LEU A 62 14.10 9.20 -6.25
CA LEU A 62 14.14 10.20 -7.31
C LEU A 62 14.56 11.51 -6.66
N ALA A 63 15.60 12.14 -7.20
CA ALA A 63 16.10 13.43 -6.75
C ALA A 63 16.45 14.27 -7.97
N GLY A 64 16.05 15.54 -7.96
CA GLY A 64 16.31 16.48 -9.05
C GLY A 64 15.37 17.68 -8.97
N ASP A 65 15.90 18.84 -9.35
CA ASP A 65 15.09 20.04 -9.62
C ASP A 65 14.58 19.93 -11.05
N VAL A 66 13.33 19.46 -11.20
CA VAL A 66 12.75 19.06 -12.48
C VAL A 66 11.65 20.01 -12.87
N ASP A 67 11.70 20.50 -14.11
CA ASP A 67 10.69 21.36 -14.70
C ASP A 67 10.08 20.73 -15.95
N PHE A 68 8.78 20.38 -15.87
CA PHE A 68 7.97 19.79 -16.94
C PHE A 68 7.28 20.81 -17.84
N SER A 69 7.51 22.11 -17.64
CA SER A 69 6.93 23.13 -18.51
C SER A 69 7.50 23.05 -19.94
N ASP A 70 6.66 23.35 -20.93
CA ASP A 70 7.01 23.39 -22.36
C ASP A 70 7.91 24.59 -22.76
N GLY A 71 8.77 25.04 -21.84
CA GLY A 71 9.73 26.11 -22.09
C GLY A 71 10.81 25.66 -23.06
N ILE A 72 10.85 26.27 -24.25
CA ILE A 72 11.89 26.03 -25.26
C ILE A 72 13.24 26.51 -24.70
N GLY A 73 14.14 25.57 -24.40
CA GLY A 73 15.46 25.82 -23.85
C GLY A 73 16.55 25.00 -24.57
N ARG A 74 17.82 25.30 -24.27
CA ARG A 74 18.98 24.63 -24.89
C ARG A 74 19.23 23.21 -24.37
N LYS A 75 18.78 22.88 -23.16
CA LYS A 75 18.87 21.55 -22.57
C LYS A 75 17.59 20.77 -22.81
N ASN A 76 17.71 19.49 -23.16
CA ASN A 76 16.58 18.57 -23.18
C ASN A 76 16.03 18.48 -21.75
N ARG A 77 14.81 18.98 -21.52
CA ARG A 77 14.07 18.80 -20.28
C ARG A 77 13.56 17.37 -20.18
N LEU A 78 14.46 16.44 -19.90
CA LEU A 78 14.08 15.12 -19.40
C LEU A 78 13.69 15.32 -17.93
N GLY A 79 12.62 14.64 -17.49
CA GLY A 79 12.07 14.82 -16.15
C GLY A 79 13.02 14.31 -15.04
N TYR A 80 12.55 13.37 -14.23
CA TYR A 80 13.43 12.65 -13.31
C TYR A 80 14.30 11.67 -14.11
N ASP A 81 15.47 12.12 -14.58
CA ASP A 81 16.45 11.23 -15.22
C ASP A 81 17.45 10.70 -14.19
N ALA A 82 17.39 9.39 -13.94
CA ALA A 82 18.32 8.69 -13.06
C ALA A 82 19.77 8.69 -13.58
N ARG A 83 20.02 9.11 -14.83
CA ARG A 83 21.36 9.12 -15.45
C ARG A 83 22.07 10.46 -15.36
N SER A 84 21.39 11.55 -15.01
CA SER A 84 21.94 12.92 -15.14
C SER A 84 22.89 13.35 -14.02
N MET A 85 23.01 12.57 -12.93
CA MET A 85 23.67 13.09 -11.72
C MET A 85 25.22 13.09 -11.75
N GLU A 86 25.88 12.17 -12.45
CA GLU A 86 27.33 11.96 -12.26
C GLU A 86 28.22 12.44 -13.43
N TYR A 87 27.67 12.74 -14.61
CA TYR A 87 28.47 13.02 -15.81
C TYR A 87 27.97 14.19 -16.68
N GLU A 88 27.15 15.09 -16.13
CA GLU A 88 26.64 16.21 -16.91
C GLU A 88 27.65 17.37 -16.95
N LEU A 89 28.30 17.56 -18.10
CA LEU A 89 29.13 18.73 -18.40
C LEU A 89 28.22 19.95 -18.62
N ALA A 90 28.62 21.11 -18.08
CA ALA A 90 27.90 22.35 -18.33
C ALA A 90 27.99 22.74 -19.82
N GLY A 91 26.87 23.19 -20.39
CA GLY A 91 26.83 23.65 -21.78
C GLY A 91 27.60 24.96 -21.96
N GLU A 92 28.02 25.23 -23.19
CA GLU A 92 28.76 26.44 -23.55
C GLU A 92 27.96 27.72 -23.21
N GLY A 93 28.46 28.51 -22.25
CA GLY A 93 27.84 29.75 -21.77
C GLY A 93 27.21 29.69 -20.37
N GLU A 94 27.11 28.52 -19.74
CA GLU A 94 26.65 28.38 -18.35
C GLU A 94 27.82 28.43 -17.34
N ARG A 95 27.56 28.93 -16.12
CA ARG A 95 28.56 28.90 -15.04
C ARG A 95 28.70 27.47 -14.52
N GLU A 96 29.90 26.92 -14.62
CA GLU A 96 30.23 25.58 -14.14
C GLU A 96 30.21 25.50 -12.62
N THR A 97 29.68 24.40 -12.09
CA THR A 97 29.94 24.03 -10.69
C THR A 97 31.41 23.58 -10.52
N PRO A 98 32.00 23.71 -9.32
CA PRO A 98 33.36 23.25 -9.06
C PRO A 98 33.59 21.77 -9.39
N LEU A 99 32.57 20.93 -9.18
CA LEU A 99 32.59 19.50 -9.50
C LEU A 99 32.57 19.24 -11.01
N GLN A 100 31.68 19.92 -11.76
CA GLN A 100 31.66 19.85 -13.22
C GLN A 100 32.96 20.34 -13.86
N ARG A 101 33.55 21.42 -13.33
CA ARG A 101 34.85 21.91 -13.77
C ARG A 101 35.96 20.88 -13.56
N CYS A 102 35.92 20.14 -12.45
CA CYS A 102 36.87 19.05 -12.19
C CYS A 102 36.71 17.92 -13.23
N HIS A 103 35.47 17.51 -13.53
CA HIS A 103 35.23 16.50 -14.57
C HIS A 103 35.67 16.96 -15.95
N ARG A 104 35.38 18.21 -16.34
CA ARG A 104 35.87 18.78 -17.60
C ARG A 104 37.39 18.77 -17.66
N LEU A 105 38.06 19.22 -16.60
CA LEU A 105 39.52 19.26 -16.55
C LEU A 105 40.13 17.86 -16.64
N LYS A 106 39.53 16.84 -16.00
CA LYS A 106 39.93 15.44 -16.16
C LYS A 106 39.84 15.00 -17.63
N CYS A 107 38.79 15.38 -18.34
CA CYS A 107 38.62 15.07 -19.77
C CYS A 107 39.65 15.80 -20.64
N GLU A 108 39.80 17.13 -20.47
CA GLU A 108 40.78 17.95 -21.21
C GLU A 108 42.22 17.45 -21.00
N MET A 109 42.58 17.04 -19.78
CA MET A 109 43.91 16.49 -19.49
C MET A 109 44.13 15.12 -20.15
N ASN A 110 43.09 14.30 -20.33
CA ASN A 110 43.18 13.04 -21.06
C ASN A 110 43.33 13.29 -22.56
N GLU A 111 42.53 14.20 -23.11
CA GLU A 111 42.60 14.59 -24.53
C GLU A 111 44.00 15.15 -24.87
N LEU A 112 44.53 16.04 -24.04
CA LEU A 112 45.90 16.55 -24.21
C LEU A 112 46.96 15.43 -24.11
N MET A 113 46.73 14.43 -23.27
CA MET A 113 47.64 13.29 -23.12
C MET A 113 47.62 12.41 -24.37
N GLU A 114 46.43 12.16 -24.94
CA GLU A 114 46.24 11.46 -26.22
C GLU A 114 46.82 12.23 -27.41
N GLU A 115 46.63 13.55 -27.47
CA GLU A 115 47.23 14.41 -28.50
C GLU A 115 48.76 14.38 -28.44
N ILE A 116 49.33 14.41 -27.23
CA ILE A 116 50.78 14.31 -27.05
C ILE A 116 51.27 12.92 -27.46
N GLU A 117 50.55 11.85 -27.13
CA GLU A 117 50.90 10.49 -27.57
C GLU A 117 50.85 10.34 -29.09
N ALA A 118 49.81 10.88 -29.74
CA ALA A 118 49.71 10.93 -31.19
C ALA A 118 50.84 11.79 -31.80
N SER A 119 51.20 12.90 -31.17
CA SER A 119 52.28 13.79 -31.61
C SER A 119 53.68 13.15 -31.54
N ARG A 120 53.87 12.16 -30.65
CA ARG A 120 55.11 11.37 -30.53
C ARG A 120 55.26 10.34 -31.65
N ALA A 121 54.15 9.86 -32.22
CA ALA A 121 54.15 8.92 -33.33
C ALA A 121 54.57 9.57 -34.67
N ASP A 122 54.50 10.90 -34.77
CA ASP A 122 54.96 11.64 -35.94
C ASP A 122 56.49 11.63 -36.08
N THR A 123 56.97 10.99 -37.16
CA THR A 123 58.41 10.82 -37.43
C THR A 123 59.12 12.08 -37.94
N GLY A 124 58.38 13.15 -38.27
CA GLY A 124 58.92 14.40 -38.84
C GLY A 124 59.47 15.43 -37.84
N ARG A 125 59.35 15.19 -36.53
CA ARG A 125 59.75 16.14 -35.48
C ARG A 125 61.20 16.01 -35.03
N THR A 126 61.80 17.14 -34.69
CA THR A 126 63.19 17.25 -34.20
C THR A 126 63.35 16.58 -32.82
N ALA A 127 64.58 16.20 -32.47
CA ALA A 127 64.86 15.52 -31.19
C ALA A 127 64.54 16.40 -29.97
N GLU A 128 64.69 17.72 -30.11
CA GLU A 128 64.37 18.71 -29.07
C GLU A 128 62.85 18.83 -28.83
N GLU A 129 62.05 18.81 -29.90
CA GLU A 129 60.59 18.79 -29.80
C GLU A 129 60.09 17.52 -29.09
N LYS A 130 60.66 16.36 -29.43
CA LYS A 130 60.32 15.08 -28.78
C LYS A 130 60.63 15.08 -27.29
N ALA A 131 61.77 15.66 -26.87
CA ALA A 131 62.11 15.81 -25.46
C ALA A 131 61.14 16.79 -24.74
N SER A 132 60.72 17.85 -25.43
CA SER A 132 59.71 18.79 -24.90
C SER A 132 58.37 18.09 -24.65
N TYR A 133 57.86 17.32 -25.63
CA TYR A 133 56.63 16.53 -25.46
C TYR A 133 56.72 15.49 -24.33
N GLU A 134 57.90 14.91 -24.09
CA GLU A 134 58.13 14.01 -22.95
C GLU A 134 57.97 14.73 -21.61
N THR A 135 58.55 15.92 -21.49
CA THR A 135 58.43 16.73 -20.27
C THR A 135 57.00 17.20 -20.04
N VAL A 136 56.29 17.67 -21.07
CA VAL A 136 54.89 18.08 -20.97
C VAL A 136 53.99 16.92 -20.57
N PHE A 137 54.17 15.74 -21.20
CA PHE A 137 53.42 14.54 -20.81
C PHE A 137 53.65 14.16 -19.35
N GLY A 138 54.90 14.20 -18.87
CA GLY A 138 55.23 13.96 -17.47
C GLY A 138 54.50 14.93 -16.52
N VAL A 139 54.52 16.22 -16.85
CA VAL A 139 53.82 17.25 -16.06
C VAL A 139 52.30 17.02 -16.07
N VAL A 140 51.68 16.80 -17.22
CA VAL A 140 50.23 16.56 -17.33
C VAL A 140 49.82 15.26 -16.61
N SER A 141 50.62 14.20 -16.73
CA SER A 141 50.41 12.93 -16.04
C SER A 141 50.47 13.08 -14.51
N THR A 142 51.44 13.84 -14.00
CA THR A 142 51.51 14.12 -12.56
C THR A 142 50.34 14.98 -12.08
N ALA A 143 49.95 16.00 -12.84
CA ALA A 143 48.81 16.84 -12.51
C ALA A 143 47.49 16.04 -12.49
N LYS A 144 47.29 15.10 -13.43
CA LYS A 144 46.13 14.20 -13.45
C LYS A 144 46.08 13.33 -12.19
N LYS A 145 47.21 12.72 -11.81
CA LYS A 145 47.32 11.91 -10.58
C LYS A 145 47.00 12.73 -9.33
N VAL A 146 47.46 13.99 -9.27
CA VAL A 146 47.13 14.90 -8.17
C VAL A 146 45.62 15.15 -8.11
N LEU A 147 44.99 15.47 -9.24
CA LEU A 147 43.54 15.71 -9.32
C LEU A 147 42.70 14.49 -8.92
N GLU A 148 43.12 13.29 -9.31
CA GLU A 148 42.49 12.02 -8.89
C GLU A 148 42.70 11.73 -7.40
N SER A 149 43.90 12.01 -6.87
CA SER A 149 44.25 11.76 -5.46
C SER A 149 43.52 12.69 -4.48
N LEU A 150 43.24 13.92 -4.91
CA LEU A 150 42.60 14.95 -4.08
C LEU A 150 41.11 14.68 -3.82
N LYS A 151 40.49 13.69 -4.50
CA LYS A 151 39.08 13.29 -4.33
C LYS A 151 38.16 14.48 -4.04
N LEU A 152 38.23 15.51 -4.88
CA LEU A 152 37.52 16.78 -4.67
C LEU A 152 36.00 16.59 -4.52
N GLU A 153 35.45 15.50 -5.07
CA GLU A 153 34.07 15.02 -4.87
C GLU A 153 33.71 14.86 -3.38
N GLN A 154 34.65 14.39 -2.55
CA GLN A 154 34.45 14.14 -1.11
C GLN A 154 34.53 15.43 -0.27
N VAL A 155 35.32 16.42 -0.70
CA VAL A 155 35.48 17.69 0.00
C VAL A 155 34.35 18.66 -0.36
N ILE A 156 34.03 18.76 -1.66
CA ILE A 156 32.97 19.65 -2.17
C ILE A 156 31.58 19.15 -1.75
N GLY A 157 31.36 17.84 -1.69
CA GLY A 157 30.12 17.25 -1.17
C GLY A 157 29.85 17.61 0.30
N ASN A 158 30.90 17.82 1.11
CA ASN A 158 30.78 18.25 2.50
C ASN A 158 30.64 19.78 2.65
N GLU A 159 31.29 20.57 1.79
CA GLU A 159 31.24 22.05 1.88
C GLU A 159 29.90 22.64 1.45
N VAL A 160 29.14 22.01 0.56
CA VAL A 160 27.78 22.46 0.17
C VAL A 160 26.82 22.44 1.37
N VAL A 161 27.08 21.63 2.40
CA VAL A 161 26.30 21.58 3.65
C VAL A 161 26.74 22.66 4.65
N ALA A 162 27.96 23.20 4.54
CA ALA A 162 28.55 24.07 5.56
C ALA A 162 28.29 25.57 5.35
N GLY A 163 27.76 25.99 4.20
CA GLY A 163 27.64 27.41 3.83
C GLY A 163 26.51 28.23 4.50
N GLY A 164 25.63 27.60 5.29
CA GLY A 164 24.40 28.24 5.81
C GLY A 164 24.35 28.52 7.32
N GLY A 165 25.36 28.13 8.09
CA GLY A 165 25.23 27.98 9.55
C GLY A 165 24.89 29.26 10.33
N ASP A 166 25.39 30.42 9.91
CA ASP A 166 25.23 31.65 10.71
C ASP A 166 23.84 32.30 10.55
N ALA A 167 23.20 32.15 9.39
CA ALA A 167 21.84 32.64 9.14
C ALA A 167 20.78 31.74 9.79
N GLU A 168 21.01 30.42 9.77
CA GLU A 168 20.14 29.45 10.44
C GLU A 168 20.27 29.53 11.97
N ALA A 169 21.47 29.71 12.50
CA ALA A 169 21.69 29.92 13.93
C ALA A 169 20.96 31.18 14.44
N LYS A 170 21.03 32.28 13.69
CA LYS A 170 20.31 33.53 14.03
C LYS A 170 18.78 33.36 13.96
N LYS A 171 18.26 32.61 12.98
CA LYS A 171 16.83 32.29 12.90
C LYS A 171 16.37 31.39 14.05
N LEU A 172 17.15 30.38 14.42
CA LEU A 172 16.85 29.49 15.55
C LEU A 172 16.87 30.25 16.89
N ILE A 173 17.83 31.15 17.10
CA ILE A 173 17.87 32.00 18.29
C ILE A 173 16.63 32.91 18.35
N ALA A 174 16.23 33.52 17.22
CA ALA A 174 15.02 34.34 17.15
C ALA A 174 13.74 33.53 17.43
N GLN A 175 13.65 32.31 16.89
CA GLN A 175 12.54 31.39 17.20
C GLN A 175 12.52 31.02 18.69
N ILE A 176 13.67 30.72 19.30
CA ILE A 176 13.76 30.40 20.73
C ILE A 176 13.31 31.60 21.60
N GLU A 177 13.67 32.83 21.22
CA GLU A 177 13.22 34.03 21.92
C GLU A 177 11.71 34.28 21.74
N GLU A 178 11.16 34.02 20.56
CA GLU A 178 9.73 34.11 20.28
C GLU A 178 8.93 33.04 21.05
N TYR A 179 9.44 31.81 21.14
CA TYR A 179 8.88 30.74 21.96
C TYR A 179 8.91 31.06 23.46
N LYS A 180 9.96 31.76 23.93
CA LYS A 180 10.01 32.24 25.33
C LYS A 180 8.98 33.35 25.61
N LYS A 181 8.67 34.19 24.62
CA LYS A 181 7.82 35.38 24.76
C LYS A 181 6.33 35.08 24.59
N THR A 182 5.98 34.03 23.84
CA THR A 182 4.60 33.64 23.55
C THR A 182 3.91 32.82 24.64
N GLY A 183 4.59 32.50 25.76
CA GLY A 183 3.91 32.03 26.98
C GLY A 183 2.96 30.85 26.79
N ALA A 184 3.19 29.99 25.79
CA ALA A 184 2.45 28.75 25.59
C ALA A 184 3.01 27.66 26.51
N VAL A 185 2.95 27.91 27.82
CA VAL A 185 3.11 26.87 28.84
C VAL A 185 1.77 26.15 28.96
N SER A 186 1.62 25.13 28.12
CA SER A 186 0.68 24.03 28.34
C SER A 186 1.31 22.79 27.73
N SER A 187 2.40 22.31 28.35
CA SER A 187 3.03 20.97 28.21
C SER A 187 4.57 20.97 28.37
N SER A 188 5.21 21.99 28.96
CA SER A 188 6.69 22.00 29.09
C SER A 188 7.24 21.46 30.42
N ASP A 189 6.48 20.67 31.18
CA ASP A 189 7.07 19.83 32.23
C ASP A 189 7.47 18.48 31.61
N PRO A 190 8.78 18.14 31.53
CA PRO A 190 9.24 16.89 30.92
C PRO A 190 8.68 15.65 31.62
N LYS A 191 8.23 15.78 32.89
CA LYS A 191 7.53 14.72 33.63
C LYS A 191 6.07 14.52 33.18
N LEU A 192 5.38 15.58 32.75
CA LEU A 192 4.00 15.49 32.23
C LEU A 192 3.99 14.91 30.83
N VAL A 193 4.87 15.38 29.94
CA VAL A 193 5.02 14.83 28.57
C VAL A 193 5.47 13.37 28.60
N ALA A 194 6.38 12.99 29.51
CA ALA A 194 6.78 11.59 29.66
C ALA A 194 5.64 10.70 30.17
N ASN A 195 4.74 11.23 31.02
CA ASN A 195 3.58 10.51 31.51
C ASN A 195 2.51 10.35 30.41
N GLU A 196 2.25 11.40 29.64
CA GLU A 196 1.34 11.35 28.48
C GLU A 196 1.86 10.39 27.40
N LEU A 197 3.16 10.41 27.10
CA LEU A 197 3.78 9.47 26.16
C LEU A 197 3.71 8.02 26.67
N MET A 198 3.93 7.79 27.97
CA MET A 198 3.81 6.46 28.58
C MET A 198 2.36 5.96 28.56
N GLN A 199 1.39 6.84 28.79
CA GLN A 199 -0.03 6.51 28.68
C GLN A 199 -0.42 6.20 27.24
N SER A 200 0.00 7.02 26.27
CA SER A 200 -0.21 6.78 24.84
C SER A 200 0.40 5.45 24.38
N ALA A 201 1.63 5.13 24.81
CA ALA A 201 2.26 3.85 24.52
C ALA A 201 1.48 2.67 25.10
N ARG A 202 0.93 2.81 26.31
CA ARG A 202 0.08 1.79 26.93
C ARG A 202 -1.24 1.60 26.18
N VAL A 203 -1.86 2.69 25.72
CA VAL A 203 -3.09 2.62 24.90
C VAL A 203 -2.78 1.93 23.57
N ALA A 204 -1.71 2.30 22.87
CA ALA A 204 -1.31 1.66 21.62
C ALA A 204 -1.01 0.15 21.78
N GLN A 205 -0.42 -0.26 22.91
CA GLN A 205 -0.23 -1.69 23.22
C GLN A 205 -1.55 -2.42 23.44
N LEU A 206 -2.51 -1.80 24.13
CA LEU A 206 -3.84 -2.37 24.34
C LEU A 206 -4.62 -2.46 23.04
N GLU A 207 -4.57 -1.43 22.20
CA GLU A 207 -5.17 -1.42 20.86
C GLU A 207 -4.57 -2.51 19.98
N HIS A 208 -3.24 -2.70 20.00
CA HIS A 208 -2.62 -3.77 19.24
C HIS A 208 -3.07 -5.16 19.70
N ARG A 209 -3.16 -5.39 21.02
CA ARG A 209 -3.66 -6.65 21.57
C ARG A 209 -5.13 -6.87 21.24
N LEU A 210 -5.95 -5.82 21.31
CA LEU A 210 -7.36 -5.86 20.96
C LEU A 210 -7.52 -6.19 19.47
N HIS A 211 -6.75 -5.54 18.60
CA HIS A 211 -6.72 -5.84 17.17
C HIS A 211 -6.32 -7.29 16.87
N GLN A 212 -5.31 -7.84 17.57
CA GLN A 212 -4.96 -9.26 17.43
C GLN A 212 -6.11 -10.19 17.83
N LEU A 213 -6.84 -9.86 18.91
CA LEU A 213 -8.02 -10.62 19.33
C LEU A 213 -9.16 -10.49 18.30
N GLU A 214 -9.39 -9.31 17.75
CA GLU A 214 -10.38 -9.07 16.70
C GLU A 214 -10.06 -9.81 15.39
N VAL A 215 -8.79 -9.88 15.01
CA VAL A 215 -8.36 -10.64 13.82
C VAL A 215 -8.58 -12.15 14.05
N ALA A 216 -8.30 -12.65 15.25
CA ALA A 216 -8.45 -14.07 15.59
C ALA A 216 -9.93 -14.49 15.70
N VAL A 217 -10.77 -13.67 16.35
CA VAL A 217 -12.20 -13.95 16.55
C VAL A 217 -13.02 -13.57 15.31
N GLY A 218 -12.55 -12.59 14.54
CA GLY A 218 -13.24 -12.01 13.40
C GLY A 218 -14.20 -10.91 13.82
N ALA A 219 -13.97 -9.68 13.34
CA ALA A 219 -14.81 -8.52 13.63
C ALA A 219 -16.07 -8.39 12.74
N LYS A 220 -16.29 -9.31 11.79
CA LYS A 220 -17.40 -9.21 10.83
C LYS A 220 -18.67 -9.83 11.41
N PRO A 221 -19.75 -9.05 11.67
CA PRO A 221 -21.00 -9.58 12.22
C PRO A 221 -21.60 -10.64 11.31
N GLU A 222 -21.46 -10.51 9.98
CA GLU A 222 -21.90 -11.52 9.00
C GLU A 222 -21.30 -12.92 9.21
N ARG A 223 -20.05 -13.02 9.70
CA ARG A 223 -19.44 -14.33 9.96
C ARG A 223 -20.06 -14.98 11.19
N ILE A 224 -20.41 -14.17 12.18
CA ILE A 224 -21.11 -14.61 13.38
C ILE A 224 -22.57 -14.94 13.06
N SER A 225 -23.26 -14.14 12.23
CA SER A 225 -24.62 -14.43 11.74
C SER A 225 -24.67 -15.73 10.92
N ARG A 226 -23.68 -15.98 10.05
CA ARG A 226 -23.55 -17.27 9.34
C ARG A 226 -23.34 -18.44 10.30
N LEU A 227 -22.47 -18.28 11.30
CA LEU A 227 -22.27 -19.30 12.31
C LEU A 227 -23.57 -19.54 13.10
N ALA A 228 -24.23 -18.48 13.55
CA ALA A 228 -25.49 -18.55 14.28
C ALA A 228 -26.61 -19.20 13.46
N GLY A 229 -26.69 -18.95 12.14
CA GLY A 229 -27.63 -19.63 11.25
C GLY A 229 -27.37 -21.13 11.10
N THR A 230 -26.10 -21.56 11.16
CA THR A 230 -25.72 -22.99 11.02
C THR A 230 -25.77 -23.76 12.33
N THR A 231 -25.44 -23.13 13.46
CA THR A 231 -25.44 -23.77 14.79
C THR A 231 -26.69 -23.48 15.61
N GLY A 232 -27.49 -22.48 15.23
CA GLY A 232 -28.67 -22.02 15.96
C GLY A 232 -28.35 -21.23 17.23
N THR A 233 -27.11 -20.76 17.40
CA THR A 233 -26.60 -20.18 18.65
C THR A 233 -26.08 -18.76 18.43
N GLY A 234 -26.47 -17.80 19.27
CA GLY A 234 -26.06 -16.39 19.15
C GLY A 234 -24.66 -16.05 19.71
N ASN A 235 -23.94 -17.03 20.25
CA ASN A 235 -22.67 -16.87 20.96
C ASN A 235 -21.60 -17.84 20.41
N LEU A 236 -20.36 -17.39 20.33
CA LEU A 236 -19.26 -18.18 19.75
C LEU A 236 -18.95 -19.44 20.58
N ILE A 237 -19.05 -19.34 21.91
CA ILE A 237 -18.70 -20.43 22.82
C ILE A 237 -19.69 -21.59 22.69
N GLU A 238 -20.99 -21.31 22.65
CA GLU A 238 -22.01 -22.35 22.47
C GLU A 238 -21.95 -22.95 21.08
N ALA A 239 -21.64 -22.15 20.05
CA ALA A 239 -21.40 -22.65 18.70
C ALA A 239 -20.25 -23.67 18.69
N VAL A 240 -19.12 -23.35 19.34
CA VAL A 240 -17.98 -24.26 19.47
C VAL A 240 -18.34 -25.50 20.29
N GLN A 241 -19.09 -25.36 21.39
CA GLN A 241 -19.54 -26.50 22.19
C GLN A 241 -20.50 -27.41 21.41
N ASN A 242 -21.41 -26.84 20.62
CA ASN A 242 -22.34 -27.58 19.78
C ASN A 242 -21.60 -28.32 18.66
N ILE A 243 -20.66 -27.66 17.98
CA ILE A 243 -19.80 -28.31 16.98
C ILE A 243 -18.94 -29.40 17.64
N SER A 244 -18.37 -29.16 18.81
CA SER A 244 -17.59 -30.15 19.57
C SER A 244 -18.43 -31.36 19.99
N ALA A 245 -19.65 -31.14 20.49
CA ALA A 245 -20.57 -32.21 20.84
C ALA A 245 -20.99 -33.01 19.60
N LYS A 246 -21.33 -32.35 18.49
CA LYS A 246 -21.60 -33.00 17.21
C LYS A 246 -20.38 -33.77 16.71
N ALA A 247 -19.18 -33.22 16.85
CA ALA A 247 -17.94 -33.89 16.46
C ALA A 247 -17.64 -35.12 17.31
N ALA A 248 -17.91 -35.07 18.61
CA ALA A 248 -17.75 -36.22 19.51
C ALA A 248 -18.74 -37.36 19.20
N LEU A 249 -19.89 -37.02 18.60
CA LEU A 249 -20.87 -37.99 18.12
C LEU A 249 -20.53 -38.57 16.73
N LEU A 250 -19.54 -38.02 16.04
CA LEU A 250 -19.09 -38.57 14.75
C LEU A 250 -18.39 -39.91 14.99
N GLN A 251 -19.09 -40.99 14.69
CA GLN A 251 -18.52 -42.32 14.58
C GLN A 251 -18.11 -42.54 13.12
N PRO A 252 -16.80 -42.66 12.80
CA PRO A 252 -16.32 -42.90 11.43
C PRO A 252 -17.07 -44.01 10.67
N PRO A 253 -17.36 -45.20 11.25
CA PRO A 253 -18.04 -46.27 10.52
C PRO A 253 -19.51 -45.94 10.19
N GLN A 254 -20.17 -45.10 10.99
CA GLN A 254 -21.52 -44.64 10.69
C GLN A 254 -21.52 -43.59 9.57
N LEU A 255 -20.46 -42.78 9.48
CA LEU A 255 -20.27 -41.83 8.39
C LEU A 255 -20.14 -42.55 7.04
N ASP A 256 -19.32 -43.59 6.96
CA ASP A 256 -19.13 -44.39 5.74
C ASP A 256 -20.45 -45.03 5.30
N THR A 257 -21.24 -45.52 6.25
CA THR A 257 -22.57 -46.11 5.98
C THR A 257 -23.55 -45.05 5.46
N VAL A 258 -23.53 -43.85 6.05
CA VAL A 258 -24.36 -42.72 5.62
C VAL A 258 -23.91 -42.23 4.24
N GLU A 259 -22.62 -42.15 3.97
CA GLU A 259 -22.06 -41.76 2.68
C GLU A 259 -22.44 -42.76 1.57
N GLN A 260 -22.37 -44.06 1.85
CA GLN A 260 -22.84 -45.08 0.91
C GLN A 260 -24.35 -44.95 0.63
N ARG A 261 -25.17 -44.68 1.66
CA ARG A 261 -26.61 -44.46 1.49
C ARG A 261 -26.92 -43.18 0.74
N LEU A 262 -26.18 -42.10 0.98
CA LEU A 262 -26.30 -40.83 0.27
C LEU A 262 -25.89 -40.98 -1.20
N ASN A 263 -24.80 -41.69 -1.49
CA ASN A 263 -24.41 -42.01 -2.86
C ASN A 263 -25.46 -42.85 -3.59
N ASN A 264 -26.04 -43.85 -2.90
CA ASN A 264 -27.15 -44.63 -3.45
C ASN A 264 -28.40 -43.77 -3.69
N LEU A 265 -28.72 -42.85 -2.78
CA LEU A 265 -29.84 -41.92 -2.94
C LEU A 265 -29.58 -40.93 -4.09
N LEU A 266 -28.36 -40.43 -4.23
CA LEU A 266 -27.94 -39.55 -5.32
C LEU A 266 -28.08 -40.27 -6.67
N GLN A 267 -27.64 -41.52 -6.76
CA GLN A 267 -27.83 -42.34 -7.95
C GLN A 267 -29.31 -42.57 -8.25
N GLN A 268 -30.13 -42.81 -7.23
CA GLN A 268 -31.58 -42.91 -7.40
C GLN A 268 -32.19 -41.57 -7.85
N MET A 269 -31.81 -40.44 -7.27
CA MET A 269 -32.25 -39.11 -7.68
C MET A 269 -31.86 -38.81 -9.13
N ASN A 270 -30.61 -39.10 -9.52
CA ASN A 270 -30.17 -38.93 -10.90
C ASN A 270 -30.96 -39.83 -11.85
N SER A 271 -31.23 -41.08 -11.46
CA SER A 271 -32.07 -41.99 -12.26
C SER A 271 -33.53 -41.51 -12.36
N ILE A 272 -34.06 -40.86 -11.31
CA ILE A 272 -35.40 -40.27 -11.29
C ILE A 272 -35.40 -39.00 -12.14
N GLN A 273 -34.37 -38.18 -12.08
CA GLN A 273 -34.22 -36.97 -12.89
C GLN A 273 -34.12 -37.33 -14.38
N GLU A 274 -33.36 -38.36 -14.74
CA GLU A 274 -33.29 -38.89 -16.11
C GLU A 274 -34.65 -39.45 -16.57
N LYS A 275 -35.36 -40.19 -15.71
CA LYS A 275 -36.70 -40.73 -16.02
C LYS A 275 -37.79 -39.64 -16.04
N SER A 276 -37.66 -38.61 -15.23
CA SER A 276 -38.55 -37.44 -15.17
C SER A 276 -38.33 -36.53 -16.37
N ASN A 277 -37.09 -36.37 -16.85
CA ASN A 277 -36.80 -35.69 -18.10
C ASN A 277 -37.34 -36.48 -19.31
N ALA A 278 -37.38 -37.82 -19.23
CA ALA A 278 -37.96 -38.69 -20.26
C ALA A 278 -39.50 -38.77 -20.20
N THR A 279 -40.11 -38.50 -19.05
CA THR A 279 -41.57 -38.53 -18.83
C THR A 279 -42.03 -37.10 -18.57
N GLY A 280 -42.25 -36.33 -19.64
CA GLY A 280 -42.59 -34.90 -19.58
C GLY A 280 -43.53 -34.55 -18.44
N GLN A 281 -43.10 -33.62 -17.58
CA GLN A 281 -43.86 -33.19 -16.42
C GLN A 281 -45.13 -32.44 -16.87
N ASP A 282 -46.30 -32.87 -16.37
CA ASP A 282 -47.55 -32.12 -16.55
C ASP A 282 -47.52 -30.83 -15.71
N PRO A 283 -47.45 -29.63 -16.33
CA PRO A 283 -47.28 -28.36 -15.63
C PRO A 283 -48.44 -28.04 -14.66
N ASN A 284 -49.62 -28.60 -14.92
CA ASN A 284 -50.81 -28.44 -14.08
C ASN A 284 -50.72 -29.16 -12.73
N ARG A 285 -49.93 -30.25 -12.64
CA ARG A 285 -49.81 -31.04 -11.41
C ARG A 285 -48.84 -30.38 -10.42
N GLU A 286 -47.75 -29.81 -10.91
CA GLU A 286 -46.82 -29.02 -10.07
C GLU A 286 -47.47 -27.76 -9.53
N GLN A 287 -48.30 -27.08 -10.32
CA GLN A 287 -49.01 -25.88 -9.88
C GLN A 287 -50.01 -26.16 -8.74
N LYS A 288 -50.68 -27.33 -8.77
CA LYS A 288 -51.57 -27.78 -7.69
C LYS A 288 -50.84 -28.23 -6.43
N VAL A 289 -49.66 -28.84 -6.56
CA VAL A 289 -48.86 -29.25 -5.39
C VAL A 289 -48.27 -28.02 -4.70
N ARG A 290 -47.82 -27.01 -5.47
CA ARG A 290 -47.35 -25.72 -4.93
C ARG A 290 -48.41 -24.89 -4.24
N SER A 291 -49.70 -25.12 -4.49
CA SER A 291 -50.78 -24.40 -3.80
C SER A 291 -51.20 -25.02 -2.47
N ILE A 292 -50.64 -26.18 -2.09
CA ILE A 292 -51.06 -26.96 -0.91
C ILE A 292 -49.95 -27.06 0.16
N CYS A 293 -48.68 -26.88 -0.21
CA CYS A 293 -47.55 -26.77 0.72
C CYS A 293 -47.09 -25.31 0.84
#